data_AF-A0A0F3INI6-F1
#
_entry.id   AF-A0A0F3INI6-F1
#
_cell.length_a   1.000
_cell.length_b   1.000
_cell.length_c   1.000
_cell.angle_alpha   90.00
_cell.angle_beta   90.00
_cell.angle_gamma   90.00
#
_symmetry.space_group_name_H-M   'P 1'
#
loop_
_entity.id
_entity.type
_entity.pdbx_description
1 polymer ?
#
loop_
_entity_poly.entity_id
_entity_poly.type
_entity_poly.pdbx_seq_one_letter_code
_entity_poly.pdbx_strand_id
1 'polypeptide(L)' 'MNGIDPQAWLTATLTAIVKGHKPSQIDDLLPWNYHSNA' A
#
# COMPACT_ATOMS: atom_id res chain seq x y z
N MET A 1 16.61 9.75 0.86
CA MET A 1 15.42 9.23 1.59
C MET A 1 14.38 8.89 0.55
N ASN A 2 13.80 7.69 0.61
CA ASN A 2 13.24 6.86 -0.48
C ASN A 2 12.16 7.44 -1.42
N GLY A 3 11.90 8.75 -1.48
CA GLY A 3 10.93 9.38 -2.39
C GLY A 3 9.46 9.04 -2.11
N ILE A 4 9.20 8.16 -1.13
CA ILE A 4 7.88 7.80 -0.66
C ILE A 4 7.40 8.86 0.33
N ASP A 5 6.19 9.39 0.10
CA ASP A 5 5.45 10.17 1.08
C ASP A 5 4.79 9.21 2.10
N PRO A 6 5.21 9.23 3.38
CA PRO A 6 4.65 8.36 4.41
C PRO A 6 3.15 8.56 4.64
N GLN A 7 2.65 9.79 4.51
CA GLN A 7 1.24 10.11 4.75
C GLN A 7 0.36 9.58 3.62
N ALA A 8 0.81 9.72 2.38
CA ALA A 8 0.11 9.17 1.22
C ALA A 8 0.01 7.64 1.30
N TRP A 9 1.11 6.97 1.66
CA TRP A 9 1.13 5.52 1.83
C TRP A 9 0.20 5.02 2.95
N LEU A 10 0.25 5.65 4.13
CA LEU A 10 -0.63 5.28 5.25
C LEU A 10 -2.11 5.44 4.88
N THR A 11 -2.45 6.55 4.20
CA THR A 11 -3.83 6.81 3.76
C THR A 11 -4.32 5.76 2.77
N ALA A 12 -3.50 5.41 1.78
CA ALA A 12 -3.83 4.38 0.79
C ALA A 12 -4.01 3.00 1.46
N THR A 13 -3.12 2.65 2.38
CA THR A 13 -3.15 1.38 3.12
C THR A 13 -4.41 1.26 3.97
N LEU A 14 -4.73 2.27 4.78
CA LEU A 14 -5.94 2.29 5.60
C LEU A 14 -7.22 2.25 4.74
N THR A 15 -7.24 2.96 3.62
CA THR A 15 -8.35 2.94 2.67
C THR A 15 -8.59 1.53 2.12
N ALA A 16 -7.52 0.82 1.78
CA ALA A 16 -7.63 -0.55 1.29
C ALA A 16 -8.17 -1.50 2.36
N ILE A 17 -7.66 -1.41 3.59
CA ILE A 17 -8.16 -2.21 4.73
C ILE A 17 -9.66 -1.97 4.97
N VAL A 18 -10.10 -0.71 5.02
CA VAL A 18 -11.52 -0.34 5.20
C VAL A 18 -12.38 -0.86 4.05
N LYS A 19 -11.85 -0.94 2.83
CA LYS A 19 -12.54 -1.52 1.65
C LYS A 19 -12.59 -3.06 1.64
N GLY A 20 -12.11 -3.72 2.69
CA GLY A 20 -12.15 -5.18 2.83
C GLY A 20 -10.88 -5.88 2.34
N HIS A 21 -9.76 -5.17 2.23
CA HIS A 21 -8.48 -5.81 1.96
C HIS A 21 -8.14 -6.77 3.09
N LYS A 22 -7.81 -8.02 2.71
CA LYS A 22 -7.46 -9.05 3.67
C LYS A 22 -6.12 -8.70 4.34
N PRO A 23 -6.01 -8.79 5.67
CA PRO A 23 -4.74 -8.58 6.37
C PRO A 23 -3.62 -9.53 5.90
N SER A 24 -3.98 -10.73 5.45
CA SER A 24 -3.05 -11.72 4.90
C SER A 24 -2.42 -11.33 3.56
N GLN A 25 -2.84 -10.21 2.97
CA GLN A 25 -2.34 -9.71 1.69
C GLN A 25 -1.71 -8.31 1.85
N ILE A 26 -1.37 -7.90 3.07
CA ILE A 26 -0.84 -6.55 3.36
C ILE A 26 0.42 -6.22 2.55
N ASP A 27 1.14 -7.25 2.08
CA ASP A 27 2.27 -7.11 1.18
C ASP A 27 1.92 -6.36 -0.11
N ASP A 28 0.68 -6.47 -0.61
CA ASP A 28 0.12 -5.77 -1.78
C ASP A 28 0.03 -4.24 -1.57
N LEU A 29 0.06 -3.79 -0.31
CA LEU A 29 -0.05 -2.38 0.07
C LEU A 29 1.30 -1.73 0.37
N LEU A 30 2.38 -2.50 0.29
CA LEU A 30 3.71 -1.98 0.59
C LEU A 30 4.22 -1.12 -0.57
N PRO A 31 4.84 0.03 -0.30
CA PRO A 31 5.25 0.98 -1.33
C PRO A 31 6.41 0.46 -2.19
N TRP A 32 7.06 -0.61 -1.76
CA TRP A 32 8.08 -1.35 -2.52
C TRP A 32 7.51 -2.54 -3.28
N ASN A 33 6.19 -2.78 -3.21
CA ASN A 33 5.55 -3.78 -4.04
C ASN A 33 5.42 -3.20 -5.45
N TYR A 34 6.50 -3.33 -6.22
CA TYR A 34 6.54 -3.01 -7.64
C TYR A 34 5.61 -3.97 -8.38
N HIS A 35 4.30 -3.72 -8.35
CA HIS A 35 3.43 -4.17 -9.42
C HIS A 35 3.87 -3.39 -10.66
N SER A 36 4.83 -3.94 -11.39
CA SER A 36 5.09 -3.58 -12.77
C SER A 36 3.84 -3.90 -13.57
N ASN A 37 2.86 -2.99 -13.51
CA ASN A 37 1.78 -2.92 -14.47
C ASN A 37 2.43 -2.54 -15.81
N ALA A 38 2.70 -3.55 -16.62
CA ALA A 38 2.84 -3.39 -18.07
C ALA A 38 1.45 -3.17 -18.68
#